data_AF-A0A9W6N2Y9-F1
#
_entry.id   AF-A0A9W6N2Y9-F1
#
_cell.length_a   1.000
_cell.length_b   1.000
_cell.length_c   1.000
_cell.angle_alpha   90.00
_cell.angle_beta   90.00
_cell.angle_gamma   90.00
#
_symmetry.space_group_name_H-M   'P 1'
#
loop_
_entity.id
_entity.type
_entity.pdbx_description
1 polymer ?
#
loop_
_entity_poly.entity_id
_entity_poly.type
_entity_poly.pdbx_seq_one_letter_code
_entity_poly.pdbx_strand_id
1 'polypeptide(L)'
;MVSLPKRPAYASMDEVRAAIDALDAELMPLMAARAHCIAEAARIKNDPEIALVPWRVEQVADNARDLAAEHGLDPDLAEKLWRAMMTEFIAHERRLMERAKGGDRD
;
A
#
# COMPACT_ATOMS: atom_id res chain seq x y z
N MET A 1 -1.55 20.30 0.78
CA MET A 1 -0.29 20.38 1.56
C MET A 1 -0.55 19.66 2.87
N VAL A 2 -0.17 18.39 2.98
CA VAL A 2 -0.28 17.64 4.23
C VAL A 2 0.82 18.17 5.14
N SER A 3 0.45 18.80 6.25
CA SER A 3 1.41 19.21 7.28
C SER A 3 2.05 17.94 7.82
N LEU A 4 3.36 17.79 7.64
CA LEU A 4 4.12 16.73 8.30
C LEU A 4 3.86 16.81 9.82
N PRO A 5 3.56 15.68 10.50
CA PRO A 5 3.52 15.70 11.95
C PRO A 5 4.90 16.13 12.45
N LYS A 6 4.94 17.11 13.36
CA LYS A 6 6.16 17.43 14.13
C LYS A 6 6.67 16.12 14.70
N ARG A 7 7.95 15.76 14.48
CA ARG A 7 8.58 14.59 15.12
C ARG A 7 8.55 14.83 16.64
N PRO A 8 7.58 14.26 17.39
CA PRO A 8 7.45 14.59 18.79
C PRO A 8 8.50 13.81 19.56
N ALA A 9 9.00 14.41 20.65
CA ALA A 9 9.68 13.61 21.67
C ALA A 9 8.61 12.89 22.50
N TYR A 10 8.80 11.59 22.72
CA TYR A 10 7.94 10.80 23.61
C TYR A 10 8.66 10.58 24.95
N ALA A 11 7.92 10.66 26.05
CA ALA A 11 8.47 10.53 27.41
C ALA A 11 8.53 9.07 27.88
N SER A 12 7.84 8.14 27.21
CA SER A 12 7.82 6.72 27.55
C SER A 12 7.58 5.81 26.34
N MET A 13 7.86 4.52 26.50
CA MET A 13 7.54 3.51 25.48
C MET A 13 6.03 3.33 25.28
N ASP A 14 5.22 3.60 26.30
CA ASP A 14 3.77 3.48 26.20
C ASP A 14 3.18 4.61 25.34
N GLU A 15 3.73 5.83 25.43
CA GLU A 15 3.39 6.93 24.52
C GLU A 15 3.80 6.62 23.07
N VAL A 16 4.98 6.03 22.85
CA VAL A 16 5.43 5.60 21.52
C VAL A 16 4.45 4.59 20.91
N ARG A 17 4.06 3.57 21.68
CA ARG A 17 3.12 2.53 21.23
C ARG A 17 1.75 3.12 20.89
N ALA A 18 1.20 3.97 21.76
CA ALA A 18 -0.08 4.62 21.51
C ALA A 18 -0.04 5.50 20.25
N ALA A 19 1.08 6.17 19.98
CA ALA A 19 1.25 6.95 18.76
C ALA A 19 1.33 6.07 17.50
N ILE A 20 2.03 4.94 17.57
CA ILE A 20 2.08 3.96 16.47
C ILE A 20 0.68 3.39 16.22
N ASP A 21 -0.04 2.95 17.25
CA ASP A 21 -1.39 2.39 17.11
C ASP A 21 -2.36 3.40 16.47
N ALA A 22 -2.24 4.68 16.84
CA ALA A 22 -3.02 5.75 16.23
C ALA A 22 -2.68 5.96 14.75
N LEU A 23 -1.40 5.97 14.40
CA LEU A 23 -0.95 6.07 13.01
C LEU A 23 -1.43 4.87 12.19
N ASP A 24 -1.34 3.66 12.73
CA ASP A 24 -1.79 2.45 12.06
C ASP A 24 -3.31 2.46 11.81
N ALA A 25 -4.09 3.00 12.76
CA ALA A 25 -5.52 3.22 12.59
C ALA A 25 -5.85 4.21 11.46
N GLU A 26 -5.03 5.23 11.25
CA GLU A 26 -5.15 6.17 10.13
C GLU A 26 -4.67 5.57 8.80
N LEU A 27 -3.62 4.74 8.83
CA LEU A 27 -3.07 4.09 7.64
C LEU A 27 -4.02 3.02 7.08
N MET A 28 -4.73 2.28 7.93
CA MET A 28 -5.52 1.13 7.47
C MET A 28 -6.61 1.48 6.44
N PRO A 29 -7.43 2.55 6.62
CA PRO A 29 -8.38 2.98 5.60
C PRO A 29 -7.71 3.42 4.28
N LEU A 30 -6.53 4.06 4.35
CA LEU A 30 -5.76 4.46 3.16
C LEU A 30 -5.24 3.23 2.41
N MET A 31 -4.79 2.22 3.14
CA MET A 31 -4.35 0.94 2.57
C MET A 31 -5.50 0.20 1.89
N ALA A 32 -6.70 0.21 2.49
CA ALA A 32 -7.90 -0.36 1.88
C ALA A 32 -8.29 0.38 0.59
N ALA A 33 -8.26 1.72 0.58
CA ALA A 33 -8.51 2.50 -0.62
C ALA A 33 -7.48 2.22 -1.73
N ARG A 34 -6.20 2.06 -1.37
CA ARG A 34 -5.14 1.69 -2.32
C ARG A 34 -5.35 0.29 -2.89
N ALA A 35 -5.75 -0.68 -2.07
CA ALA A 35 -6.07 -2.03 -2.53
C ALA A 35 -7.27 -2.02 -3.50
N HIS A 36 -8.30 -1.20 -3.22
CA HIS A 36 -9.46 -1.05 -4.11
C HIS A 36 -9.06 -0.54 -5.52
N CYS A 37 -8.07 0.35 -5.64
CA CYS A 37 -7.56 0.76 -6.94
C CYS A 37 -7.00 -0.41 -7.78
N ILE A 38 -6.41 -1.41 -7.14
CA ILE A 38 -5.90 -2.63 -7.81
C ILE A 38 -7.07 -3.53 -8.20
N ALA A 39 -8.07 -3.69 -7.33
CA ALA A 39 -9.29 -4.41 -7.66
C ALA A 39 -10.00 -3.80 -8.89
N GLU A 40 -10.13 -2.47 -8.96
CA GLU A 40 -10.70 -1.80 -10.12
C GLU A 40 -9.84 -1.96 -11.37
N ALA A 41 -8.51 -1.89 -11.25
CA ALA A 41 -7.61 -2.14 -12.38
C ALA A 41 -7.77 -3.57 -12.92
N ALA A 42 -7.84 -4.56 -12.03
CA ALA A 42 -8.05 -5.95 -12.38
C ALA A 42 -9.43 -6.19 -13.00
N ARG A 43 -10.49 -5.55 -12.48
CA ARG A 43 -11.85 -5.58 -13.03
C ARG A 43 -11.91 -5.00 -14.44
N ILE A 44 -11.27 -3.84 -14.68
CA ILE A 44 -11.23 -3.18 -15.99
C ILE A 44 -10.51 -4.06 -17.02
N LYS A 45 -9.43 -4.73 -16.61
CA LYS A 45 -8.60 -5.56 -17.49
C LYS A 45 -9.09 -7.01 -17.61
N ASN A 46 -10.07 -7.40 -16.79
CA ASN A 46 -10.50 -8.79 -16.58
C ASN A 46 -9.33 -9.75 -16.31
N ASP A 47 -8.25 -9.24 -15.73
CA ASP A 47 -7.01 -9.97 -15.47
C ASP A 47 -6.26 -9.31 -14.31
N PRO A 48 -6.08 -10.00 -13.16
CA PRO A 48 -5.33 -9.47 -12.03
C PRO A 48 -3.83 -9.29 -12.34
N GLU A 49 -3.28 -10.02 -13.31
CA GLU A 49 -1.84 -9.99 -13.63
C GLU A 49 -1.46 -8.77 -14.47
N ILE A 50 -2.39 -8.21 -15.25
CA ILE A 50 -2.14 -7.00 -16.05
C ILE A 50 -2.00 -5.74 -15.15
N ALA A 51 -2.21 -5.86 -13.83
CA ALA A 51 -1.82 -4.84 -12.86
C ALA A 51 -0.28 -4.68 -12.75
N LEU A 52 0.51 -5.69 -13.14
CA LEU A 52 1.97 -5.73 -13.08
C LEU A 52 2.63 -5.54 -14.46
N VAL A 53 2.36 -4.44 -15.13
CA VAL A 53 3.24 -4.07 -16.25
C VAL A 53 4.57 -3.56 -15.67
N PRO A 54 5.74 -4.13 -16.05
CA PRO A 54 7.01 -3.83 -15.37
C PRO A 54 7.31 -2.34 -15.26
N TRP A 55 7.05 -1.57 -16.32
CA TRP A 55 7.24 -0.12 -16.32
C TRP A 55 6.41 0.61 -15.26
N ARG A 56 5.20 0.11 -14.93
CA ARG A 56 4.35 0.73 -13.92
C ARG A 56 4.82 0.40 -12.51
N VAL A 57 5.35 -0.80 -12.29
CA VAL A 57 5.98 -1.18 -11.02
C VAL A 57 7.16 -0.25 -10.72
N GLU A 58 8.03 -0.04 -11.71
CA GLU A 58 9.15 0.90 -11.58
C GLU A 58 8.67 2.32 -11.32
N GLN A 59 7.69 2.82 -12.08
CA GLN A 59 7.15 4.16 -11.85
C GLN A 59 6.54 4.33 -10.45
N VAL A 60 5.85 3.32 -9.92
CA VAL A 60 5.29 3.37 -8.56
C VAL A 60 6.39 3.33 -7.50
N ALA A 61 7.48 2.59 -7.74
CA ALA A 61 8.64 2.56 -6.87
C ALA A 61 9.37 3.92 -6.87
N ASP A 62 9.64 4.50 -8.04
CA ASP A 62 10.28 5.82 -8.18
C ASP A 62 9.48 6.91 -7.48
N ASN A 63 8.16 6.95 -7.70
CA ASN A 63 7.29 7.91 -7.01
C ASN A 63 7.35 7.74 -5.48
N ALA A 64 7.48 6.51 -4.97
CA ALA A 64 7.60 6.26 -3.54
C ALA A 64 8.95 6.75 -2.99
N ARG A 65 10.02 6.58 -3.76
CA ARG A 65 11.36 7.11 -3.43
C ARG A 65 11.34 8.63 -3.34
N ASP A 66 10.72 9.31 -4.31
CA ASP A 66 10.61 10.76 -4.34
C ASP A 66 9.82 11.29 -3.14
N LEU A 67 8.64 10.71 -2.88
CA LEU A 67 7.81 11.07 -1.72
C LEU A 67 8.56 10.81 -0.39
N ALA A 68 9.31 9.72 -0.30
CA ALA A 68 10.11 9.42 0.89
C ALA A 68 11.16 10.50 1.14
N ALA A 69 11.89 10.91 0.09
CA ALA A 69 12.88 11.98 0.18
C ALA A 69 12.24 13.30 0.63
N GLU A 70 11.07 13.66 0.09
CA GLU A 70 10.31 14.87 0.49
C GLU A 70 9.87 14.84 1.96
N HIS A 71 9.59 13.66 2.50
CA HIS A 71 9.11 13.47 3.86
C HIS A 71 10.21 13.07 4.86
N GLY A 72 11.47 12.98 4.42
CA GLY A 72 12.62 12.62 5.25
C GLY A 72 12.63 11.16 5.71
N LEU A 73 12.02 10.27 4.93
CA LEU A 73 12.12 8.82 5.02
C LEU A 73 13.21 8.32 4.07
N ASP A 74 13.90 7.22 4.42
CA ASP A 74 14.87 6.58 3.54
C ASP A 74 14.19 6.11 2.23
N PRO A 75 14.60 6.61 1.04
CA PRO A 75 14.04 6.20 -0.24
C PRO A 75 14.15 4.69 -0.51
N ASP A 76 15.24 4.04 -0.08
CA ASP A 76 15.44 2.61 -0.31
C ASP A 76 14.51 1.77 0.58
N LEU A 77 14.19 2.26 1.77
CA LEU A 77 13.18 1.66 2.64
C LEU A 77 11.79 1.79 2.01
N ALA A 78 11.44 2.99 1.53
CA ALA A 78 10.14 3.24 0.91
C ALA A 78 9.92 2.38 -0.34
N GLU A 79 10.94 2.25 -1.21
CA GLU A 79 10.88 1.38 -2.37
C GLU A 79 10.57 -0.07 -2.00
N LYS A 80 11.29 -0.64 -1.02
CA LYS A 80 11.08 -2.02 -0.56
C LYS A 80 9.65 -2.24 -0.07
N LEU A 81 9.14 -1.30 0.73
CA LEU A 81 7.77 -1.36 1.25
C LEU A 81 6.74 -1.27 0.12
N TRP A 82 6.92 -0.37 -0.84
CA TRP A 82 5.98 -0.20 -1.96
C TRP A 82 5.96 -1.41 -2.89
N ARG A 83 7.13 -1.99 -3.19
CA ARG A 83 7.24 -3.22 -3.99
C ARG A 83 6.56 -4.40 -3.29
N ALA A 84 6.82 -4.60 -2.00
CA ALA A 84 6.16 -5.65 -1.23
C ALA A 84 4.63 -5.46 -1.20
N MET A 85 4.17 -4.23 -0.93
CA MET A 85 2.74 -3.89 -0.89
C MET A 85 2.05 -4.14 -2.24
N MET A 86 2.68 -3.81 -3.36
CA MET A 86 2.12 -4.12 -4.69
C MET A 86 1.94 -5.63 -4.88
N THR A 87 3.00 -6.41 -4.62
CA THR A 87 2.96 -7.87 -4.72
C THR A 87 1.84 -8.46 -3.88
N GLU A 88 1.70 -8.04 -2.63
CA GLU A 88 0.68 -8.56 -1.72
C GLU A 88 -0.75 -8.18 -2.12
N PHE A 89 -0.97 -6.95 -2.60
CA PHE A 89 -2.31 -6.54 -3.04
C PHE A 89 -2.78 -7.28 -4.29
N ILE A 90 -1.87 -7.57 -5.22
CA ILE A 90 -2.20 -8.37 -6.40
C ILE A 90 -2.47 -9.82 -6.03
N ALA A 91 -1.65 -10.40 -5.15
CA ALA A 91 -1.88 -11.75 -4.63
C ALA A 91 -3.22 -11.84 -3.87
N HIS A 92 -3.57 -10.80 -3.11
CA HIS A 92 -4.87 -10.69 -2.45
C HIS A 92 -6.03 -10.65 -3.45
N GLU A 93 -5.96 -9.80 -4.45
CA GLU A 93 -7.00 -9.67 -5.47
C GLU A 93 -7.19 -10.97 -6.27
N ARG A 94 -6.10 -11.64 -6.63
CA ARG A 94 -6.15 -12.95 -7.30
C ARG A 94 -6.98 -13.96 -6.50
N ARG A 95 -6.74 -14.05 -5.19
CA ARG A 95 -7.49 -14.95 -4.29
C ARG A 95 -8.98 -14.59 -4.23
N LEU A 96 -9.32 -13.30 -4.26
CA LEU A 96 -10.72 -12.86 -4.27
C LEU A 96 -11.43 -13.24 -5.57
N MET A 97 -10.78 -13.01 -6.72
CA MET A 97 -11.33 -13.38 -8.02
C MET A 97 -11.50 -14.90 -8.19
N GLU A 98 -10.55 -15.70 -7.70
CA GLU A 98 -10.65 -17.16 -7.70
C GLU A 98 -11.84 -17.65 -6.87
N ARG A 99 -12.08 -17.05 -5.70
CA ARG A 99 -13.23 -17.36 -4.84
C ARG A 99 -14.55 -16.99 -5.54
N ALA A 100 -14.62 -15.83 -6.18
CA ALA A 100 -15.81 -15.42 -6.93
C ALA A 100 -16.15 -16.39 -8.08
N LYS A 101 -15.14 -16.86 -8.82
CA LYS A 101 -15.30 -17.87 -9.88
C LYS A 101 -15.59 -19.29 -9.35
N GLY A 102 -15.29 -19.55 -8.07
CA GLY A 102 -15.57 -20.81 -7.38
C GLY A 102 -17.01 -20.91 -6.89
N GLY A 103 -17.59 -19.80 -6.42
CA GLY A 103 -18.97 -19.75 -5.90
C GLY A 103 -20.07 -19.75 -6.97
N ASP A 104 -19.74 -19.47 -8.23
CA ASP A 104 -20.67 -19.52 -9.37
C ASP A 104 -20.84 -20.93 -9.97
N ARG A 105 -20.20 -21.96 -9.37
CA ARG A 105 -20.18 -23.36 -9.88
C ARG A 105 -20.97 -24.36 -9.04
N ASP A 106 -21.75 -23.88 -8.07
CA ASP A 106 -22.72 -24.66 -7.26
C ASP A 106 -24.15 -24.14 -7.50
#